data_AF-A0A1H9ELZ7-F1
#
_entry.id   AF-A0A1H9ELZ7-F1
#
_cell.length_a   1.000
_cell.length_b   1.000
_cell.length_c   1.000
_cell.angle_alpha   90.00
_cell.angle_beta   90.00
_cell.angle_gamma   90.00
#
_symmetry.space_group_name_H-M   'P 1'
#
loop_
_entity.id
_entity.type
_entity.pdbx_description
1 polymer ?
#
loop_
_entity_poly.entity_id
_entity_poly.type
_entity_poly.pdbx_seq_one_letter_code
_entity_poly.pdbx_strand_id
1 'polypeptide(L)'
;MAKRITVQENARYDALVSAFRQLVRGVPRLDIREGADGQPVVVDTGLDQPVFVACGVWQPKVLRYLTHLQHDSLIKLLGLLEAARGTDARREAVTFLESLRLIDPPAIRTGHRVQGPLE
;
A
#
# COMPACT_ATOMS: atom_id res chain seq x y z
N MET A 1 14.48 -28.17 8.19
CA MET A 1 15.12 -27.97 6.88
C MET A 1 14.60 -26.67 6.29
N ALA A 2 15.45 -25.64 6.16
CA ALA A 2 15.04 -24.38 5.51
C ALA A 2 14.81 -24.63 4.01
N LYS A 3 13.62 -24.29 3.50
CA LYS A 3 13.29 -24.41 2.08
C LYS A 3 14.26 -23.51 1.31
N ARG A 4 15.01 -24.06 0.34
CA ARG A 4 15.83 -23.25 -0.56
C ARG A 4 14.92 -22.32 -1.36
N ILE A 5 15.11 -21.03 -1.13
CA ILE A 5 14.45 -19.96 -1.89
C ILE A 5 14.97 -19.98 -3.32
N THR A 6 14.06 -19.99 -4.28
CA THR A 6 14.38 -19.93 -5.70
C THR A 6 14.61 -18.50 -6.18
N VAL A 7 15.35 -18.34 -7.27
CA VAL A 7 15.53 -17.04 -7.96
C VAL A 7 14.19 -16.43 -8.37
N GLN A 8 13.25 -17.27 -8.81
CA GLN A 8 11.91 -16.83 -9.19
C GLN A 8 11.10 -16.33 -7.99
N GLU A 9 11.17 -17.02 -6.85
CA GLU A 9 10.54 -16.54 -5.62
C GLU A 9 11.14 -15.18 -5.23
N ASN A 10 12.47 -14.99 -5.33
CA ASN A 10 13.14 -13.69 -5.06
C ASN A 10 12.62 -12.58 -5.95
N ALA A 11 12.57 -12.80 -7.26
CA ALA A 11 12.05 -11.82 -8.20
C ALA A 11 10.60 -11.43 -7.89
N ARG A 12 9.74 -12.39 -7.52
CA ARG A 12 8.36 -12.11 -7.11
C ARG A 12 8.29 -11.26 -5.84
N TYR A 13 9.12 -11.58 -4.85
CA TYR A 13 9.17 -10.80 -3.61
C TYR A 13 9.62 -9.36 -3.86
N ASP A 14 10.70 -9.19 -4.63
CA ASP A 14 11.24 -7.88 -4.97
C ASP A 14 10.21 -7.04 -5.76
N ALA A 15 9.41 -7.68 -6.64
CA ALA A 15 8.30 -7.03 -7.34
C ALA A 15 7.19 -6.56 -6.39
N LEU A 16 6.75 -7.40 -5.45
CA LEU A 16 5.73 -7.07 -4.46
C LEU A 16 6.18 -5.91 -3.54
N VAL A 17 7.43 -5.94 -3.06
CA VAL A 17 8.00 -4.86 -2.26
C VAL A 17 8.11 -3.58 -3.09
N SER A 18 8.46 -3.67 -4.37
CA SER A 18 8.48 -2.50 -5.26
C SER A 18 7.10 -1.89 -5.47
N ALA A 19 6.06 -2.71 -5.64
CA ALA A 19 4.68 -2.23 -5.74
C ALA A 19 4.22 -1.55 -4.43
N PHE A 20 4.56 -2.14 -3.27
CA PHE A 20 4.28 -1.53 -1.98
C PHE A 20 5.03 -0.20 -1.80
N ARG A 21 6.29 -0.12 -2.22
CA ARG A 21 7.07 1.13 -2.21
C ARG A 21 6.39 2.22 -3.04
N GLN A 22 5.86 1.88 -4.22
CA GLN A 22 5.12 2.83 -5.05
C GLN A 22 3.84 3.31 -4.35
N LEU A 23 3.10 2.41 -3.71
CA LEU A 23 1.93 2.77 -2.90
C LEU A 23 2.32 3.76 -1.80
N VAL A 24 3.33 3.43 -0.97
CA VAL A 24 3.75 4.27 0.17
C VAL A 24 4.21 5.67 -0.28
N ARG A 25 4.88 5.77 -1.44
CA ARG A 25 5.26 7.08 -2.02
C ARG A 25 4.07 7.95 -2.39
N GLY A 26 2.94 7.34 -2.77
CA GLY A 26 1.71 8.06 -3.10
C GLY A 26 0.82 8.37 -1.89
N VAL A 27 1.16 7.89 -0.68
CA VAL A 27 0.37 8.14 0.52
C VAL A 27 0.63 9.56 1.05
N PRO A 28 -0.42 10.39 1.17
CA PRO A 28 -0.32 11.73 1.77
C PRO A 28 0.29 11.69 3.17
N ARG A 29 1.01 12.74 3.57
CA ARG A 29 1.61 12.83 4.91
C ARG A 29 0.59 13.46 5.85
N LEU A 30 -0.44 12.69 6.15
CA LEU A 30 -1.57 13.15 6.96
C LEU A 30 -1.15 13.34 8.42
N ASP A 31 -1.53 14.49 8.95
CA ASP A 31 -1.39 14.89 10.34
C ASP A 31 -2.76 15.38 10.85
N ILE A 32 -2.96 15.34 12.17
CA ILE A 32 -4.19 15.83 12.80
C ILE A 32 -3.83 17.01 13.67
N ARG A 33 -4.41 18.17 13.36
CA ARG A 33 -4.16 19.44 14.05
C ARG A 33 -5.44 20.04 14.58
N GLU A 34 -5.33 21.04 15.45
CA GLU A 34 -6.47 21.83 15.89
C GLU A 34 -6.75 22.96 14.88
N GLY A 35 -7.99 23.06 14.42
CA GLY A 35 -8.48 24.12 13.54
C GLY A 35 -8.76 25.42 14.31
N ALA A 36 -9.05 26.50 13.57
CA ALA A 36 -9.35 27.82 14.16
C ALA A 36 -10.63 27.84 15.02
N ASP A 37 -11.51 26.85 14.83
CA ASP A 37 -12.74 26.62 15.58
C ASP A 37 -12.55 25.62 16.75
N GLY A 38 -11.30 25.22 17.04
CA GLY A 38 -10.98 24.21 18.05
C GLY A 38 -11.30 22.77 17.65
N GLN A 39 -11.71 22.52 16.39
CA GLN A 39 -12.02 21.17 15.93
C GLN A 39 -10.81 20.48 15.29
N PRO A 40 -10.67 19.14 15.44
CA PRO A 40 -9.58 18.41 14.81
C PRO A 40 -9.72 18.40 13.28
N VAL A 41 -8.68 18.86 12.60
CA VAL A 41 -8.58 18.91 11.14
C VAL A 41 -7.47 17.98 10.65
N VAL A 42 -7.73 17.31 9.53
CA VAL A 42 -6.74 16.50 8.83
C VAL A 42 -5.99 17.39 7.86
N VAL A 43 -4.66 17.37 7.95
CA VAL A 43 -3.75 18.19 7.16
C VAL A 43 -2.79 17.29 6.40
N ASP A 44 -2.65 17.49 5.09
CA ASP A 44 -1.52 16.92 4.36
C ASP A 44 -0.28 17.81 4.53
N THR A 45 0.70 17.31 5.28
CA THR A 45 1.98 17.98 5.55
C THR A 45 3.04 17.73 4.47
N GLY A 46 2.72 16.90 3.46
CA GLY A 46 3.61 16.61 2.33
C GLY A 46 3.54 17.69 1.24
N LEU A 47 2.60 18.62 1.35
CA LEU A 47 2.40 19.72 0.42
C LEU A 47 3.01 21.01 0.98
N ASP A 48 3.46 21.90 0.09
CA ASP A 48 3.97 23.23 0.47
C ASP A 48 2.92 24.09 1.20
N GLN A 49 1.64 23.78 1.02
CA GLN A 49 0.53 24.36 1.76
C GLN A 49 -0.35 23.28 2.38
N PRO A 50 -0.72 23.41 3.67
CA PRO A 50 -1.57 22.44 4.36
C PRO A 50 -2.96 22.40 3.71
N VAL A 51 -3.32 21.26 3.13
CA VAL A 51 -4.68 21.03 2.60
C VAL A 51 -5.56 20.42 3.68
N PHE A 52 -6.71 21.04 3.93
CA PHE A 52 -7.72 20.57 4.88
C PHE A 52 -8.62 19.53 4.22
N VAL A 53 -8.68 18.33 4.79
CA VAL A 53 -9.63 17.29 4.34
C VAL A 53 -10.91 17.40 5.15
N ALA A 54 -11.99 17.91 4.53
CA ALA A 54 -13.31 17.97 5.16
C ALA A 54 -13.94 16.58 5.22
N CYS A 55 -14.06 16.01 6.42
CA CYS A 55 -14.61 14.65 6.62
C CYS A 55 -16.10 14.61 6.97
N GLY A 56 -16.77 15.77 7.05
CA GLY A 56 -18.20 15.90 7.36
C GLY A 56 -18.63 15.08 8.58
N VAL A 57 -19.80 14.42 8.49
CA VAL A 57 -20.33 13.54 9.57
C VAL A 57 -19.46 12.33 9.89
N TRP A 58 -18.49 11.99 9.04
CA TRP A 58 -17.58 10.86 9.21
C TRP A 58 -16.30 11.23 9.95
N GLN A 59 -16.10 12.51 10.30
CA GLN A 59 -14.87 13.03 10.91
C GLN A 59 -14.35 12.19 12.09
N PRO A 60 -15.14 11.78 13.10
CA PRO A 60 -14.60 10.98 14.21
C PRO A 60 -14.06 9.61 13.76
N LYS A 61 -14.73 8.96 12.79
CA LYS A 61 -14.30 7.66 12.27
C LYS A 61 -13.07 7.80 11.39
N VAL A 62 -13.06 8.80 10.50
CA VAL A 62 -11.92 9.07 9.63
C VAL A 62 -10.68 9.42 10.45
N LEU A 63 -10.80 10.31 11.44
CA LEU A 63 -9.70 10.65 12.34
C LEU A 63 -9.13 9.43 13.05
N ARG A 64 -10.01 8.54 13.58
CA ARG A 64 -9.59 7.29 14.22
C ARG A 64 -8.81 6.35 13.29
N TYR A 65 -9.14 6.30 12.00
CA TYR A 65 -8.39 5.46 11.05
C TYR A 65 -7.09 6.13 10.62
N LEU A 66 -7.11 7.45 10.39
CA LEU A 66 -5.94 8.20 9.95
C LEU A 66 -4.86 8.31 11.03
N THR A 67 -5.22 8.34 12.32
CA THR A 67 -4.23 8.24 13.41
C THR A 67 -3.37 6.99 13.33
N HIS A 68 -3.87 5.90 12.73
CA HIS A 68 -3.15 4.65 12.58
C HIS A 68 -2.47 4.48 11.21
N LEU A 69 -2.83 5.31 10.22
CA LEU A 69 -2.28 5.32 8.86
C LEU A 69 -1.22 6.43 8.71
N GLN A 70 -0.26 6.46 9.62
CA GLN A 70 0.84 7.43 9.57
C GLN A 70 1.84 7.03 8.48
N HIS A 71 2.24 7.99 7.66
CA HIS A 71 3.24 7.79 6.59
C HIS A 71 4.54 7.16 7.13
N ASP A 72 5.01 7.60 8.30
CA ASP A 72 6.21 7.06 8.95
C ASP A 72 6.07 5.58 9.32
N SER A 73 4.87 5.14 9.72
CA SER A 73 4.60 3.73 10.02
C SER A 73 4.69 2.88 8.75
N LEU A 74 4.22 3.42 7.61
CA LEU A 74 4.34 2.75 6.31
C LEU A 74 5.78 2.67 5.82
N ILE A 75 6.59 3.72 6.06
CA ILE A 75 8.03 3.71 5.76
C ILE A 75 8.77 2.68 6.62
N LYS A 76 8.46 2.60 7.92
CA LYS A 76 9.02 1.56 8.81
C LYS A 76 8.64 0.16 8.36
N LEU A 77 7.37 -0.05 8.00
CA LEU A 77 6.91 -1.33 7.45
C LEU A 77 7.63 -1.68 6.14
N LEU A 78 7.83 -0.72 5.24
CA LEU A 78 8.63 -0.94 4.03
C LEU A 78 10.06 -1.40 4.36
N GLY A 79 10.72 -0.76 5.33
CA GLY A 79 12.05 -1.18 5.79
C GLY A 79 12.07 -2.60 6.37
N LEU A 80 11.03 -2.97 7.14
CA LEU A 80 10.88 -4.34 7.66
C LEU A 80 10.70 -5.37 6.54
N LEU A 81 9.92 -5.03 5.50
CA LEU A 81 9.75 -5.89 4.32
C LEU A 81 11.07 -6.03 3.56
N GLU A 82 11.81 -4.94 3.33
CA GLU A 82 13.12 -5.03 2.68
C GLU A 82 14.11 -5.91 3.47
N ALA A 83 14.11 -5.80 4.80
CA ALA A 83 14.95 -6.61 5.69
C ALA A 83 14.50 -8.08 5.79
N ALA A 84 13.21 -8.38 5.58
CA ALA A 84 12.69 -9.74 5.61
C ALA A 84 13.18 -10.59 4.42
N ARG A 85 13.77 -9.97 3.39
CA ARG A 85 14.33 -10.66 2.24
C ARG A 85 15.38 -11.70 2.65
N GLY A 86 15.11 -12.96 2.35
CA GLY A 86 16.03 -14.07 2.67
C GLY A 86 15.93 -14.59 4.11
N THR A 87 15.00 -14.07 4.90
CA THR A 87 14.69 -14.55 6.26
C THR A 87 13.47 -15.48 6.26
N ASP A 88 13.22 -16.13 7.40
CA ASP A 88 12.02 -16.97 7.58
C ASP A 88 10.72 -16.15 7.55
N ALA A 89 10.75 -14.89 8.02
CA ALA A 89 9.60 -13.97 8.06
C ALA A 89 9.10 -13.53 6.66
N ARG A 90 9.84 -13.91 5.61
CA ARG A 90 9.48 -13.60 4.24
C ARG A 90 8.12 -14.19 3.85
N ARG A 91 7.80 -15.39 4.33
CA ARG A 91 6.54 -16.06 3.92
C ARG A 91 5.34 -15.21 4.35
N GLU A 92 5.37 -14.75 5.59
CA GLU A 92 4.37 -13.88 6.18
C GLU A 92 4.34 -12.52 5.45
N ALA A 93 5.51 -11.98 5.11
CA ALA A 93 5.61 -10.76 4.30
C ALA A 93 4.97 -10.92 2.90
N VAL A 94 5.16 -12.07 2.24
CA VAL A 94 4.50 -12.37 0.95
C VAL A 94 3.00 -12.43 1.13
N THR A 95 2.49 -13.19 2.11
CA THR A 95 1.05 -13.29 2.37
C THR A 95 0.42 -11.93 2.67
N PHE A 96 1.10 -11.10 3.45
CA PHE A 96 0.68 -9.73 3.70
C PHE A 96 0.64 -8.91 2.40
N LEU A 97 1.72 -8.88 1.62
CA LEU A 97 1.81 -8.11 0.37
C LEU A 97 0.77 -8.56 -0.68
N GLU A 98 0.48 -9.85 -0.76
CA GLU A 98 -0.54 -10.40 -1.66
C GLU A 98 -1.96 -10.02 -1.23
N SER A 99 -2.22 -9.93 0.08
CA SER A 99 -3.52 -9.48 0.60
C SER A 99 -3.87 -8.05 0.19
N LEU A 100 -2.86 -7.22 -0.07
CA LEU A 100 -3.01 -5.84 -0.52
C LEU A 100 -3.36 -5.71 -2.01
N ARG A 101 -3.27 -6.79 -2.79
CA ARG A 101 -3.61 -6.82 -4.24
C ARG A 101 -2.93 -5.71 -5.05
N LEU A 102 -1.66 -5.44 -4.76
CA LEU A 102 -0.89 -4.32 -5.34
C LEU A 102 -0.47 -4.53 -6.79
N ILE A 103 -0.48 -5.78 -7.24
CA ILE A 103 -0.13 -6.18 -8.60
C ILE A 103 -1.32 -6.98 -9.11
N ASP A 104 -1.88 -6.56 -10.24
CA ASP A 104 -2.90 -7.37 -10.90
C ASP A 104 -2.36 -8.77 -11.14
N PRO A 105 -3.13 -9.83 -10.84
CA PRO A 105 -2.72 -11.17 -11.21
C PRO A 105 -2.44 -11.20 -12.71
N PRO A 106 -1.41 -11.94 -13.18
CA PRO A 106 -1.10 -12.02 -14.59
C PRO A 106 -2.37 -12.38 -15.34
N ALA A 107 -2.80 -11.51 -16.26
CA ALA A 107 -4.00 -11.70 -17.04
C ALA A 107 -3.95 -13.11 -17.63
N ILE A 108 -4.86 -13.99 -17.18
CA ILE A 108 -5.07 -15.27 -17.84
C ILE A 108 -5.48 -14.87 -19.26
N ARG A 109 -4.61 -15.11 -20.25
CA ARG A 109 -4.95 -14.98 -21.66
C ARG A 109 -6.00 -16.05 -21.97
N THR A 110 -7.25 -15.80 -21.61
CA THR A 110 -8.38 -16.47 -22.23
C THR A 110 -8.39 -15.98 -23.66
N GLY A 111 -7.94 -16.84 -24.57
CA GLY A 111 -7.97 -16.57 -26.00
C GLY A 111 -9.41 -16.37 -26.43
N HIS A 112 -9.87 -15.12 -26.47
CA HIS A 112 -11.08 -14.75 -27.18
C HIS A 112 -10.77 -14.89 -28.67
N ARG A 113 -11.12 -16.06 -29.22
CA ARG A 113 -11.26 -16.27 -30.66
C ARG A 113 -12.41 -15.34 -31.10
N VAL A 114 -12.07 -14.24 -31.76
CA VAL A 114 -13.07 -13.44 -32.48
C VAL A 114 -13.46 -14.27 -33.69
N GLN A 115 -14.59 -14.99 -33.60
CA GLN A 115 -15.31 -15.44 -34.78
C GLN A 115 -15.96 -14.20 -35.39
N GLY A 116 -15.40 -13.72 -36.49
CA GLY A 116 -16.06 -12.73 -37.35
C GLY A 116 -17.32 -13.32 -37.98
N PRO A 117 -18.25 -12.46 -38.43
CA PRO A 117 -19.50 -12.92 -39.02
C PRO A 117 -19.24 -13.67 -40.33
N LEU A 118 -20.00 -14.74 -40.54
CA LEU A 118 -20.19 -15.35 -41.85
C LEU A 118 -21.04 -14.37 -42.67
N GLU A 119 -20.41 -13.72 -43.66
CA GLU A 119 -21.12 -13.22 -44.85
C GLU A 119 -21.08 -14.29 -45.93
#